data_AF-A0A7C2FBW2-F1
#
_entry.id   AF-A0A7C2FBW2-F1
#
_cell.length_a   1.000
_cell.length_b   1.000
_cell.length_c   1.000
_cell.angle_alpha   90.00
_cell.angle_beta   90.00
_cell.angle_gamma   90.00
#
_symmetry.space_group_name_H-M   'P 1'
#
loop_
_entity.id
_entity.type
_entity.pdbx_description
1 polymer ?
#
loop_
_entity_poly.entity_id
_entity_poly.type
_entity_poly.pdbx_seq_one_letter_code
_entity_poly.pdbx_strand_id
1 'polypeptide(L)'
;MLTPGNVVEVAVYADTPVRAEPKCLELVPLMVPASAIGKLPSRAQTCRVGPEEGFNYRFIRGADGLFYLYRASIIALTTRLLTDSEVPDCSEIRDYLLPVSADPAVAVSGKVCWVEPLPMGHGHREVIEIWVKLPVNARDIRFPPDIHCWELTAYMGLPRGVDTFPVACILN
;
A
#
# COMPACT_ATOMS: atom_id res chain seq x y z
N MET A 1 12.80 -11.61 7.94
CA MET A 1 11.37 -11.27 8.03
C MET A 1 11.17 -10.61 9.39
N LEU A 2 10.47 -9.47 9.47
CA LEU A 2 10.20 -8.81 10.75
C LEU A 2 9.16 -9.63 11.53
N THR A 3 9.34 -9.78 12.83
CA THR A 3 8.39 -10.46 13.72
C THR A 3 7.68 -9.47 14.64
N PRO A 4 6.44 -9.75 15.08
CA PRO A 4 5.78 -8.95 16.10
C PRO A 4 6.65 -8.74 17.34
N GLY A 5 6.61 -7.53 17.90
CA GLY A 5 7.43 -7.06 19.01
C GLY A 5 8.78 -6.45 18.60
N ASN A 6 9.22 -6.55 17.34
CA ASN A 6 10.48 -5.94 16.91
C ASN A 6 10.39 -4.41 16.89
N VAL A 7 11.46 -3.74 17.29
CA VAL A 7 11.66 -2.30 17.02
C VAL A 7 12.47 -2.17 15.74
N VAL A 8 12.00 -1.34 14.82
CA VAL A 8 12.67 -1.08 13.54
C VAL A 8 12.81 0.42 13.34
N GLU A 9 13.85 0.79 12.61
CA GLU A 9 14.08 2.14 12.13
C GLU A 9 13.70 2.19 10.65
N VAL A 10 12.78 3.08 10.27
CA VAL A 10 12.26 3.25 8.91
C VAL A 10 12.55 4.65 8.39
N ALA A 11 12.70 4.81 7.07
CA ALA A 11 12.82 6.15 6.48
C ALA A 11 11.44 6.71 6.07
N VAL A 12 11.21 7.98 6.40
CA VAL A 12 9.99 8.75 6.06
C VAL A 12 10.33 10.12 5.50
N TYR A 13 9.36 10.85 4.94
CA TYR A 13 9.53 12.25 4.54
C TYR A 13 10.03 13.12 5.70
N ALA A 14 10.92 14.07 5.41
CA ALA A 14 11.59 14.88 6.43
C ALA A 14 10.63 15.68 7.35
N ASP A 15 9.48 16.09 6.84
CA ASP A 15 8.45 16.88 7.51
C ASP A 15 7.43 16.05 8.30
N THR A 16 7.56 14.72 8.31
CA THR A 16 6.74 13.81 9.13
C THR A 16 6.64 14.32 10.58
N PRO A 17 5.48 14.31 11.24
CA PRO A 17 5.40 14.65 12.67
C PRO A 17 6.17 13.66 13.55
N VAL A 18 6.92 14.14 14.55
CA VAL A 18 7.62 13.26 15.51
C VAL A 18 6.62 12.77 16.55
N ARG A 19 6.47 11.45 16.69
CA ARG A 19 5.80 10.80 17.82
C ARG A 19 6.84 10.02 18.62
N ALA A 20 6.63 9.89 19.92
CA ALA A 20 7.56 9.14 20.78
C ALA A 20 7.66 7.66 20.37
N GLU A 21 6.53 7.04 19.97
CA GLU A 21 6.47 5.64 19.54
C GLU A 21 5.33 5.42 18.51
N PRO A 22 5.52 5.79 17.22
CA PRO A 22 4.52 5.51 16.20
C PRO A 22 4.39 4.00 15.93
N LYS A 23 3.17 3.57 15.59
CA LYS A 23 2.92 2.24 14.99
C LYS A 23 3.38 2.25 13.54
N CYS A 24 3.92 1.15 13.03
CA CYS A 24 4.48 1.16 11.68
C CYS A 24 3.40 1.41 10.59
N LEU A 25 2.15 0.98 10.84
CA LEU A 25 0.98 1.30 9.99
C LEU A 25 0.72 2.80 9.84
N GLU A 26 0.94 3.59 10.90
CA GLU A 26 0.73 5.05 10.87
C GLU A 26 1.77 5.77 10.03
N LEU A 27 2.94 5.15 9.84
CA LEU A 27 4.02 5.72 9.07
C LEU A 27 3.91 5.40 7.58
N VAL A 28 3.16 4.36 7.19
CA VAL A 28 3.06 3.91 5.78
C VAL A 28 2.84 5.07 4.81
N PRO A 29 1.85 5.97 4.99
CA PRO A 29 1.63 7.09 4.05
C PRO A 29 2.81 8.05 3.92
N LEU A 30 3.75 8.01 4.87
CA LEU A 30 4.90 8.88 4.96
C LEU A 30 6.23 8.19 4.63
N MET A 31 6.23 6.86 4.43
CA MET A 31 7.45 6.09 4.16
C MET A 31 7.99 6.37 2.77
N VAL A 32 9.32 6.41 2.65
CA VAL A 32 9.99 6.57 1.36
C VAL A 32 10.37 5.20 0.78
N PRO A 33 10.24 4.99 -0.54
CA PRO A 33 10.80 3.82 -1.19
C PRO A 33 12.33 3.88 -1.19
N ALA A 34 12.97 2.72 -1.19
CA ALA A 34 14.44 2.62 -1.15
C ALA A 34 15.13 3.41 -2.28
N SER A 35 14.48 3.47 -3.44
CA SER A 35 14.92 4.15 -4.66
C SER A 35 14.90 5.69 -4.58
N ALA A 36 14.22 6.28 -3.59
CA ALA A 36 14.11 7.73 -3.38
C ALA A 36 15.12 8.28 -2.34
N ILE A 37 15.84 7.40 -1.65
CA ILE A 37 16.77 7.78 -0.59
C ILE A 37 17.99 8.48 -1.18
N GLY A 38 18.38 9.59 -0.56
CA GLY A 38 19.45 10.47 -1.07
C GLY A 38 19.02 11.35 -2.26
N LYS A 39 17.80 11.14 -2.80
CA LYS A 39 17.20 12.01 -3.82
C LYS A 39 16.15 12.96 -3.24
N LEU A 40 15.56 12.58 -2.12
CA LEU A 40 14.57 13.35 -1.38
C LEU A 40 14.99 13.63 0.06
N PRO A 41 14.54 14.74 0.68
CA PRO A 41 14.66 14.92 2.11
C PRO A 41 13.88 13.84 2.85
N SER A 42 14.61 12.95 3.52
CA SER A 42 14.06 11.89 4.36
C SER A 42 14.73 11.89 5.72
N ARG A 43 14.07 11.32 6.72
CA ARG A 43 14.68 11.06 8.02
C ARG A 43 14.28 9.69 8.57
N ALA A 44 15.11 9.17 9.45
CA ALA A 44 14.82 7.94 10.18
C ALA A 44 13.74 8.17 11.25
N GLN A 45 12.83 7.22 11.41
CA GLN A 45 11.85 7.12 12.49
C GLN A 45 11.84 5.71 13.07
N THR A 46 11.73 5.62 14.38
CA THR A 46 11.65 4.34 15.08
C THR A 46 10.19 3.98 15.29
N CYS A 47 9.78 2.78 14.86
CA CYS A 47 8.45 2.23 15.13
C CYS A 47 8.55 0.80 15.67
N ARG A 48 7.51 0.34 16.39
CA ARG A 48 7.41 -1.05 16.85
C ARG A 48 6.49 -1.82 15.93
N VAL A 49 6.96 -2.98 15.45
CA VAL A 49 6.17 -3.93 14.69
C VAL A 49 5.25 -4.71 15.63
N GLY A 50 3.94 -4.63 15.46
CA GLY A 50 2.92 -5.30 16.29
C GLY A 50 2.27 -6.51 15.61
N PRO A 51 1.55 -7.37 16.35
CA PRO A 51 0.82 -8.52 15.78
C PRO A 51 -0.35 -8.12 14.87
N GLU A 52 -0.93 -6.93 15.08
CA GLU A 52 -2.00 -6.35 14.26
C GLU A 52 -1.46 -5.67 12.99
N GLU A 53 -0.15 -5.47 12.90
CA GLU A 53 0.51 -4.85 11.76
C GLU A 53 0.77 -5.95 10.73
N GLY A 54 -0.30 -6.29 10.02
CA GLY A 54 -0.34 -7.45 9.13
C GLY A 54 0.72 -7.43 8.03
N PHE A 55 0.95 -8.61 7.43
CA PHE A 55 1.87 -8.85 6.30
C PHE A 55 1.48 -8.12 4.99
N ASN A 56 0.63 -7.10 5.06
CA ASN A 56 0.23 -6.27 3.94
C ASN A 56 1.37 -5.41 3.41
N TYR A 57 2.48 -5.31 4.14
CA TYR A 57 3.64 -4.52 3.75
C TYR A 57 4.85 -5.41 3.68
N ARG A 58 5.67 -5.18 2.66
CA ARG A 58 7.01 -5.72 2.59
C ARG A 58 7.97 -4.56 2.68
N PHE A 59 8.86 -4.66 3.66
CA PHE A 59 9.97 -3.74 3.83
C PHE A 59 11.26 -4.42 3.39
N ILE A 60 12.17 -3.63 2.81
CA ILE A 60 13.54 -4.04 2.54
C ILE A 60 14.49 -3.23 3.41
N ARG A 61 15.52 -3.89 3.93
CA ARG A 61 16.54 -3.24 4.75
C ARG A 61 17.61 -2.64 3.84
N GLY A 62 17.88 -1.35 4.00
CA GLY A 62 18.97 -0.63 3.36
C GLY A 62 20.34 -0.98 3.93
N ALA A 63 21.37 -0.50 3.22
CA ALA A 63 22.76 -0.62 3.67
C ALA A 63 23.04 0.21 4.94
N ASP A 64 22.25 1.25 5.20
CA ASP A 64 22.28 2.08 6.40
C ASP A 64 21.58 1.44 7.62
N GLY A 65 20.98 0.26 7.44
CA GLY A 65 20.24 -0.44 8.47
C GLY A 65 18.76 -0.07 8.60
N LEU A 66 18.29 0.95 7.86
CA LEU A 66 16.91 1.41 7.83
C LEU A 66 16.01 0.49 6.99
N PHE A 67 14.72 0.48 7.29
CA PHE A 67 13.71 -0.23 6.52
C PHE A 67 12.91 0.73 5.64
N TYR A 68 12.66 0.31 4.40
CA TYR A 68 11.94 1.10 3.40
C TYR A 68 10.76 0.33 2.87
N LEU A 69 9.68 1.04 2.55
CA LEU A 69 8.51 0.42 1.95
C LEU A 69 8.90 -0.06 0.55
N TYR A 70 8.89 -1.37 0.35
CA TYR A 70 9.21 -1.97 -0.94
C TYR A 70 7.93 -2.22 -1.74
N ARG A 71 6.92 -2.81 -1.10
CA ARG A 71 5.60 -3.03 -1.69
C ARG A 71 4.54 -3.21 -0.63
N ALA A 72 3.29 -2.98 -1.00
CA ALA A 72 2.12 -3.19 -0.16
C ALA A 72 1.08 -4.03 -0.91
N SER A 73 0.31 -4.87 -0.22
CA SER A 73 -0.73 -5.67 -0.86
C SER A 73 -2.07 -4.95 -0.78
N ILE A 74 -2.78 -4.92 -1.90
CA ILE A 74 -4.15 -4.42 -2.01
C ILE A 74 -5.08 -5.55 -2.43
N ILE A 75 -6.40 -5.30 -2.34
CA ILE A 75 -7.43 -6.16 -2.91
C ILE A 75 -8.06 -5.39 -4.08
N ALA A 76 -7.62 -5.69 -5.30
CA ALA A 76 -8.13 -5.05 -6.50
C ALA A 76 -9.39 -5.77 -7.00
N LEU A 77 -10.36 -4.99 -7.51
CA LEU A 77 -11.48 -5.56 -8.26
C LEU A 77 -11.02 -5.99 -9.65
N THR A 78 -11.55 -7.11 -10.11
CA THR A 78 -11.14 -7.72 -11.37
C THR A 78 -12.33 -8.08 -12.25
N THR A 79 -12.14 -8.06 -13.57
CA THR A 79 -13.12 -8.44 -14.59
C THR A 79 -13.16 -9.94 -14.86
N ARG A 80 -12.27 -10.71 -14.23
CA ARG A 80 -12.15 -12.17 -14.39
C ARG A 80 -11.93 -12.85 -13.05
N LEU A 81 -12.27 -14.13 -12.96
CA LEU A 81 -11.88 -14.95 -11.83
C LEU A 81 -10.41 -15.35 -11.99
N LEU A 82 -9.54 -14.84 -11.11
CA LEU A 82 -8.11 -15.16 -11.10
C LEU A 82 -7.83 -16.21 -10.01
N THR A 83 -7.51 -17.43 -10.42
CA THR A 83 -7.39 -18.60 -9.51
C THR A 83 -5.98 -18.87 -9.00
N ASP A 84 -4.98 -18.07 -9.38
CA ASP A 84 -3.59 -18.32 -9.02
C ASP A 84 -3.37 -18.28 -7.50
N SER A 85 -2.59 -19.24 -6.99
CA SER A 85 -2.27 -19.35 -5.56
C SER A 85 -1.27 -18.30 -5.08
N GLU A 86 -0.50 -17.71 -6.00
CA GLU A 86 0.45 -16.66 -5.69
C GLU A 86 -0.20 -15.27 -5.71
N VAL A 87 0.41 -14.34 -4.96
CA VAL A 87 0.05 -12.91 -4.96
C VAL A 87 0.90 -12.23 -6.04
N PRO A 88 0.35 -11.95 -7.23
CA PRO A 88 1.12 -11.35 -8.32
C PRO A 88 1.40 -9.87 -8.03
N ASP A 89 2.29 -9.27 -8.81
CA ASP A 89 2.35 -7.80 -8.87
C ASP A 89 1.14 -7.30 -9.66
N CYS A 90 0.46 -6.25 -9.17
CA CYS A 90 -0.78 -5.78 -9.79
C CYS A 90 -0.57 -5.33 -11.25
N SER A 91 0.64 -4.87 -11.58
CA SER A 91 1.05 -4.51 -12.95
C SER A 91 1.07 -5.70 -13.90
N GLU A 92 1.29 -6.93 -13.41
CA GLU A 92 1.27 -8.16 -14.22
C GLU A 92 -0.14 -8.58 -14.64
N ILE A 93 -1.15 -8.20 -13.84
CA ILE A 93 -2.56 -8.53 -14.08
C ILE A 93 -3.37 -7.31 -14.54
N ARG A 94 -2.71 -6.24 -14.98
CA ARG A 94 -3.31 -4.94 -15.33
C ARG A 94 -4.54 -5.07 -16.21
N ASP A 95 -4.47 -5.88 -17.26
CA ASP A 95 -5.55 -6.05 -18.25
C ASP A 95 -6.81 -6.72 -17.67
N TYR A 96 -6.72 -7.30 -16.48
CA TYR A 96 -7.82 -7.92 -15.76
C TYR A 96 -8.36 -7.06 -14.62
N LEU A 97 -7.67 -5.98 -14.26
CA LEU A 97 -8.12 -5.05 -13.22
C LEU A 97 -9.34 -4.27 -13.72
N LEU A 98 -10.27 -3.97 -12.81
CA LEU A 98 -11.46 -3.21 -13.13
C LEU A 98 -11.13 -1.70 -13.14
N PRO A 99 -11.22 -1.02 -14.29
CA PRO A 99 -10.95 0.42 -14.37
C PRO A 99 -12.05 1.23 -13.67
N VAL A 100 -11.70 2.40 -13.14
CA VAL A 100 -12.68 3.28 -12.47
C VAL A 100 -13.80 3.80 -13.39
N SER A 101 -13.57 3.77 -14.70
CA SER A 101 -14.59 4.10 -15.71
C SER A 101 -15.73 3.09 -15.78
N ALA A 102 -15.58 1.92 -15.15
CA ALA A 102 -16.62 0.91 -15.03
C ALA A 102 -17.30 0.95 -13.65
N ASP A 103 -18.55 0.50 -13.56
CA ASP A 103 -19.27 0.35 -12.28
C ASP A 103 -18.61 -0.77 -11.44
N PRO A 104 -18.18 -0.51 -10.18
CA PRO A 104 -17.59 -1.54 -9.33
C PRO A 104 -18.48 -2.76 -9.08
N ALA A 105 -19.81 -2.63 -9.24
CA ALA A 105 -20.76 -3.73 -9.09
C ALA A 105 -20.60 -4.84 -10.15
N VAL A 106 -19.92 -4.56 -11.27
CA VAL A 106 -19.67 -5.56 -12.34
C VAL A 106 -18.43 -6.42 -12.08
N ALA A 107 -17.71 -6.18 -10.97
CA ALA A 107 -16.53 -6.96 -10.62
C ALA A 107 -16.87 -8.45 -10.46
N VAL A 108 -16.08 -9.30 -11.12
CA VAL A 108 -16.23 -10.75 -11.02
C VAL A 108 -15.62 -11.29 -9.73
N SER A 109 -14.47 -10.74 -9.34
CA SER A 109 -13.78 -11.16 -8.11
C SER A 109 -12.91 -10.05 -7.52
N GLY A 110 -12.48 -10.23 -6.26
CA GLY A 110 -11.40 -9.45 -5.67
C GLY A 110 -10.11 -10.28 -5.62
N LYS A 111 -9.00 -9.75 -6.14
CA LYS A 111 -7.69 -10.41 -6.13
C LYS A 111 -6.72 -9.62 -5.25
N VAL A 112 -6.04 -10.32 -4.34
CA VAL A 112 -4.90 -9.76 -3.63
C VAL A 112 -3.72 -9.68 -4.60
N CYS A 113 -3.12 -8.51 -4.74
CA CYS A 113 -1.90 -8.29 -5.53
C CYS A 113 -0.99 -7.26 -4.85
N TRP A 114 0.30 -7.28 -5.20
CA TRP A 114 1.29 -6.34 -4.70
C TRP A 114 1.30 -5.06 -5.54
N VAL A 115 1.35 -3.91 -4.89
CA VAL A 115 1.62 -2.60 -5.48
C VAL A 115 2.91 -2.04 -4.92
N GLU A 116 3.69 -1.38 -5.77
CA GLU A 116 4.92 -0.73 -5.37
C GLU A 116 4.69 0.79 -5.20
N PRO A 117 5.21 1.41 -4.13
CA PRO A 117 5.29 2.87 -4.07
C PRO A 117 6.26 3.36 -5.15
N LEU A 118 5.85 4.39 -5.89
CA LEU A 118 6.70 4.98 -6.92
C LEU A 118 7.99 5.58 -6.36
N PRO A 119 9.14 5.35 -7.01
CA PRO A 119 10.29 6.22 -6.81
C PRO A 119 9.99 7.66 -7.27
N MET A 120 10.46 8.66 -6.52
CA MET A 120 10.38 10.04 -6.99
C MET A 120 11.21 10.25 -8.27
N GLY A 121 10.70 11.08 -9.18
CA GLY A 121 11.32 11.41 -10.46
C GLY A 121 10.91 10.50 -11.62
N HIS A 122 10.08 9.49 -11.36
CA HIS A 122 9.42 8.70 -12.40
C HIS A 122 8.04 9.30 -12.66
N GLY A 123 7.85 9.89 -13.85
CA GLY A 123 6.51 10.09 -14.39
C GLY A 123 5.99 8.75 -14.90
N HIS A 124 4.78 8.38 -14.51
CA HIS A 124 4.10 7.28 -15.20
C HIS A 124 3.89 7.66 -16.65
N ARG A 125 4.20 6.72 -17.54
CA ARG A 125 3.83 6.85 -18.95
C ARG A 125 2.31 6.76 -19.15
N GLU A 126 1.59 6.20 -18.18
CA GLU A 126 0.15 5.95 -18.20
C GLU A 126 -0.38 5.91 -16.76
N VAL A 127 -1.32 6.79 -16.42
CA VAL A 127 -2.03 6.76 -15.13
C VAL A 127 -3.13 5.72 -15.22
N ILE A 128 -3.08 4.68 -14.39
CA ILE A 128 -4.08 3.60 -14.39
C ILE A 128 -4.93 3.75 -13.14
N GLU A 129 -6.19 4.12 -13.30
CA GLU A 129 -7.14 4.24 -12.20
C GLU A 129 -7.98 2.97 -12.08
N ILE A 130 -7.94 2.33 -10.91
CA ILE A 130 -8.63 1.05 -10.65
C ILE A 130 -9.52 1.14 -9.41
N TRP A 131 -10.48 0.21 -9.31
CA TRP A 131 -11.23 -0.03 -8.08
C TRP A 131 -10.50 -1.02 -7.16
N VAL A 132 -10.39 -0.67 -5.87
CA VAL A 132 -9.93 -1.57 -4.80
C VAL A 132 -10.97 -1.70 -3.69
N LYS A 133 -10.84 -2.71 -2.83
CA LYS A 133 -11.72 -2.93 -1.68
C LYS A 133 -11.08 -2.41 -0.39
N LEU A 134 -11.80 -1.56 0.33
CA LEU A 134 -11.50 -1.18 1.71
C LEU A 134 -12.54 -1.74 2.69
N PRO A 135 -12.17 -2.01 3.94
CA PRO A 135 -13.14 -2.43 4.97
C PRO A 135 -14.08 -1.26 5.35
N VAL A 136 -15.34 -1.56 5.67
CA VAL A 136 -16.38 -0.54 5.93
C VAL A 136 -16.06 0.43 7.07
N ASN A 137 -15.20 0.07 8.02
CA ASN A 137 -14.71 0.98 9.07
C ASN A 137 -13.86 2.13 8.52
N ALA A 138 -13.40 2.06 7.28
CA ALA A 138 -12.70 3.13 6.58
C ALA A 138 -13.64 4.07 5.79
N ARG A 139 -14.97 3.85 5.82
CA ARG A 139 -15.94 4.58 4.97
C ARG A 139 -16.03 6.07 5.28
N ASP A 140 -15.78 6.48 6.52
CA ASP A 140 -15.83 7.89 6.94
C ASP A 140 -14.56 8.68 6.56
N ILE A 141 -13.54 8.00 6.05
CA ILE A 141 -12.29 8.62 5.61
C ILE A 141 -12.52 9.29 4.26
N ARG A 142 -12.12 10.56 4.15
CA ARG A 142 -12.12 11.28 2.88
C ARG A 142 -10.80 11.06 2.17
N PHE A 143 -10.84 10.40 1.03
CA PHE A 143 -9.68 10.18 0.17
C PHE A 143 -9.55 11.30 -0.86
N PRO A 144 -8.32 11.83 -1.10
CA PRO A 144 -8.10 12.75 -2.20
C PRO A 144 -8.31 12.03 -3.55
N PRO A 145 -8.66 12.76 -4.61
CA PRO A 145 -8.98 12.18 -5.92
C PRO A 145 -7.79 11.49 -6.59
N ASP A 146 -6.56 11.85 -6.22
CA ASP A 146 -5.29 11.38 -6.76
C ASP A 146 -4.57 10.38 -5.82
N ILE A 147 -5.31 9.73 -4.92
CA ILE A 147 -4.71 8.78 -3.97
C ILE A 147 -4.10 7.58 -4.67
N HIS A 148 -2.87 7.22 -4.30
CA HIS A 148 -2.21 6.04 -4.83
C HIS A 148 -2.69 4.77 -4.10
N CYS A 149 -2.81 3.67 -4.84
CA CYS A 149 -3.34 2.43 -4.27
C CYS A 149 -2.52 1.90 -3.08
N TRP A 150 -1.20 2.14 -3.09
CA TRP A 150 -0.34 1.72 -1.98
C TRP A 150 -0.65 2.51 -0.69
N GLU A 151 -1.11 3.77 -0.76
CA GLU A 151 -1.45 4.59 0.41
C GLU A 151 -2.72 4.08 1.09
N LEU A 152 -3.64 3.50 0.32
CA LEU A 152 -4.89 2.93 0.83
C LEU A 152 -4.67 1.70 1.72
N THR A 153 -3.51 1.05 1.61
CA THR A 153 -3.21 -0.17 2.39
C THR A 153 -3.18 0.10 3.90
N ALA A 154 -2.88 1.33 4.32
CA ALA A 154 -2.95 1.76 5.72
C ALA A 154 -4.34 1.53 6.34
N TYR A 155 -5.40 1.51 5.52
CA TYR A 155 -6.79 1.33 5.94
C TYR A 155 -7.30 -0.10 5.75
N MET A 156 -6.57 -0.95 5.02
CA MET A 156 -7.05 -2.29 4.65
C MET A 156 -7.08 -3.28 5.81
N GLY A 157 -6.31 -3.01 6.89
CA GLY A 157 -6.27 -3.87 8.08
C GLY A 157 -5.92 -5.33 7.76
N LEU A 158 -6.12 -6.24 8.72
CA LEU A 158 -6.02 -7.68 8.43
C LEU A 158 -7.24 -8.12 7.61
N PRO A 159 -7.07 -8.79 6.44
CA PRO A 159 -8.20 -9.25 5.65
C PRO A 159 -8.87 -10.44 6.36
N ARG A 160 -10.02 -10.21 7.01
CA ARG A 160 -10.84 -11.30 7.57
C ARG A 160 -12.33 -10.99 7.45
N GLY A 161 -13.01 -11.59 6.47
CA GLY A 161 -14.48 -11.76 6.47
C GLY A 161 -15.35 -10.53 6.80
N VAL A 162 -14.80 -9.33 6.68
CA VAL A 162 -15.46 -8.06 7.01
C VAL A 162 -16.09 -7.49 5.75
N ASP A 163 -17.19 -6.78 5.92
CA ASP A 163 -17.82 -6.04 4.83
C ASP A 163 -16.83 -5.03 4.25
N THR A 164 -16.87 -4.89 2.92
CA THR A 164 -15.99 -4.00 2.17
C THR A 164 -16.77 -3.06 1.26
N PHE A 165 -16.14 -1.98 0.81
CA PHE A 165 -16.67 -1.06 -0.19
C PHE A 165 -15.59 -0.69 -1.21
N PRO A 166 -15.98 -0.36 -2.45
CA PRO A 166 -15.03 0.01 -3.50
C PRO A 166 -14.51 1.44 -3.28
N VAL A 167 -13.21 1.64 -3.51
CA VAL A 167 -12.54 2.94 -3.53
C VAL A 167 -11.66 3.02 -4.76
N ALA A 168 -11.67 4.16 -5.44
CA ALA A 168 -10.82 4.43 -6.59
C ALA A 168 -9.41 4.80 -6.12
N CYS A 169 -8.39 4.33 -6.85
CA CYS A 169 -7.01 4.74 -6.62
C CYS A 169 -6.17 4.61 -7.89
N ILE A 170 -5.02 5.28 -7.86
CA ILE A 170 -4.04 5.23 -8.93
C ILE A 170 -3.11 4.04 -8.70
N LEU A 171 -3.16 3.09 -9.63
CA LEU A 171 -2.19 2.01 -9.78
C LEU A 171 -1.00 2.54 -10.57
N ASN A 172 0.14 2.59 -9.88
CA ASN A 172 1.41 3.06 -10.38
C ASN A 172 2.29 1.89 -10.82
#